data_AF-A0A961VAA4-F1
#
_entry.id   AF-A0A961VAA4-F1
#
_cell.length_a   1.000
_cell.length_b   1.000
_cell.length_c   1.000
_cell.angle_alpha   90.00
_cell.angle_beta   90.00
_cell.angle_gamma   90.00
#
_symmetry.space_group_name_H-M   'P 1'
#
loop_
_entity.id
_entity.type
_entity.pdbx_description
1 polymer ?
#
loop_
_entity_poly.entity_id
_entity_poly.type
_entity_poly.pdbx_seq_one_letter_code
_entity_poly.pdbx_strand_id
1 'polypeptide(L)'
;MGIALKLVAQRIALGLLLLLAVSVLIFVGTQILPGDVAQSILGQSATPEALANLRRDLGLNDPAISRYFAWLGGVLTGDLGTALTSGADIKQA
;
A
#
# COMPACT_ATOMS: atom_id res chain seq x y z
N MET A 1 -36.34 -5.68 -15.01
CA MET A 1 -34.89 -6.03 -15.03
C MET A 1 -33.96 -4.82 -14.86
N GLY A 2 -34.20 -3.69 -15.55
CA GLY A 2 -33.26 -2.55 -15.56
C GLY A 2 -33.02 -1.85 -14.20
N ILE A 3 -34.04 -1.78 -13.33
CA ILE A 3 -33.91 -1.14 -12.00
C ILE A 3 -32.99 -1.97 -11.10
N ALA A 4 -33.16 -3.29 -11.07
CA ALA A 4 -32.32 -4.18 -10.27
C ALA A 4 -30.85 -4.12 -10.71
N LEU A 5 -30.59 -4.19 -12.02
CA LEU A 5 -29.23 -4.07 -12.56
C LEU A 5 -28.60 -2.71 -12.23
N LYS A 6 -29.36 -1.61 -12.36
CA LYS A 6 -28.91 -0.27 -12.00
C LYS A 6 -28.55 -0.16 -10.52
N LEU A 7 -29.37 -0.72 -9.63
CA LEU A 7 -29.12 -0.72 -8.19
C LEU A 7 -27.86 -1.54 -7.82
N VAL A 8 -27.67 -2.71 -8.45
CA VAL A 8 -26.48 -3.53 -8.23
C VAL A 8 -25.23 -2.81 -8.71
N ALA A 9 -25.24 -2.26 -9.92
CA ALA A 9 -24.11 -1.51 -10.46
C ALA A 9 -23.76 -0.30 -9.59
N GLN A 10 -24.77 0.46 -9.13
CA GLN A 10 -24.58 1.60 -8.24
C GLN A 10 -23.95 1.18 -6.91
N ARG A 11 -24.41 0.07 -6.31
CA ARG A 11 -23.84 -0.44 -5.05
C ARG A 11 -22.38 -0.87 -5.21
N ILE A 12 -22.06 -1.57 -6.30
CA ILE A 12 -20.68 -1.98 -6.60
C ILE A 12 -19.80 -0.74 -6.79
N ALA A 13 -20.25 0.24 -7.58
CA ALA A 13 -19.49 1.47 -7.81
C ALA A 13 -19.25 2.25 -6.52
N LEU A 14 -20.27 2.39 -5.66
CA LEU A 14 -20.13 3.04 -4.35
C LEU A 14 -19.18 2.26 -3.43
N GLY A 15 -19.25 0.92 -3.44
CA GLY A 15 -18.34 0.07 -2.68
C GLY A 15 -16.88 0.23 -3.14
N LEU A 16 -16.64 0.22 -4.45
CA LEU A 16 -15.31 0.45 -5.01
C LEU A 16 -14.78 1.84 -4.68
N LEU A 17 -15.61 2.88 -4.76
CA LEU A 17 -15.24 4.24 -4.39
C LEU A 17 -14.89 4.35 -2.90
N LEU A 18 -15.66 3.69 -2.03
CA LEU A 18 -15.38 3.63 -0.60
C LEU A 18 -14.06 2.92 -0.33
N LEU A 19 -13.81 1.76 -0.95
CA LEU A 19 -12.55 1.03 -0.81
C LEU A 19 -11.36 1.87 -1.30
N LEU A 20 -11.52 2.57 -2.42
CA LEU A 20 -10.51 3.49 -2.94
C LEU A 20 -10.23 4.61 -1.92
N ALA A 21 -11.27 5.26 -1.40
CA ALA A 21 -11.13 6.31 -0.40
C ALA A 21 -10.42 5.82 0.87
N VAL A 22 -10.83 4.67 1.41
CA VAL A 22 -10.19 4.04 2.57
C VAL A 22 -8.72 3.70 2.28
N SER A 23 -8.40 3.18 1.09
CA SER A 23 -7.02 2.87 0.71
C SER A 23 -6.14 4.11 0.67
N VAL A 24 -6.64 5.23 0.13
CA VAL A 24 -5.93 6.51 0.13
C VAL A 24 -5.74 7.02 1.55
N LEU A 25 -6.79 6.95 2.39
CA LEU A 25 -6.71 7.38 3.79
C LEU A 25 -5.66 6.60 4.57
N ILE A 26 -5.61 5.27 4.42
CA ILE A 26 -4.60 4.43 5.06
C ILE A 26 -3.20 4.81 4.54
N PHE A 27 -3.04 4.95 3.23
CA PHE A 27 -1.75 5.30 2.64
C PHE A 27 -1.25 6.68 3.08
N VAL A 28 -2.13 7.69 3.13
CA VAL A 28 -1.78 9.01 3.65
C VAL A 28 -1.46 8.93 5.14
N GLY A 29 -2.24 8.16 5.90
CA GLY A 29 -1.98 7.91 7.32
C GLY A 29 -0.57 7.39 7.55
N THR A 30 -0.13 6.37 6.81
CA THR A 30 1.22 5.80 6.97
C THR A 30 2.34 6.76 6.58
N GLN A 31 2.09 7.73 5.69
CA GLN A 31 3.07 8.75 5.30
C GLN A 31 3.24 9.86 6.35
N ILE A 32 2.17 10.17 7.09
CA ILE A 32 2.18 11.20 8.14
C ILE A 32 2.68 10.63 9.47
N LEU A 33 2.63 9.31 9.65
CA LEU A 33 3.14 8.65 10.83
C LEU A 33 4.63 9.00 11.05
N PRO A 34 5.02 9.51 12.23
CA PRO A 34 6.41 9.80 12.52
C PRO A 34 7.20 8.49 12.62
N GLY A 35 8.33 8.43 11.94
CA GLY A 35 9.21 7.27 11.93
C GLY A 35 9.70 6.94 10.53
N ASP A 36 10.71 6.07 10.47
CA ASP A 36 11.23 5.54 9.22
C ASP A 36 10.97 4.03 9.16
N VAL A 37 10.39 3.59 8.05
CA VAL A 37 10.08 2.17 7.82
C VAL A 37 11.36 1.33 7.80
N ALA A 38 12.45 1.85 7.22
CA ALA A 38 13.71 1.10 7.23
C ALA A 38 14.26 0.95 8.66
N GLN A 39 14.11 1.98 9.50
CA GLN A 39 14.50 1.94 10.91
C GLN A 39 13.60 1.03 11.75
N SER A 40 12.31 0.92 11.45
CA SER A 40 11.43 -0.01 12.15
C SER A 40 11.72 -1.48 11.82
N ILE A 41 12.22 -1.74 10.60
CA ILE A 41 12.60 -3.09 10.15
C ILE A 41 13.98 -3.49 10.70
N LEU A 42 14.99 -2.62 10.57
CA LEU A 42 16.37 -2.94 10.99
C LEU A 42 16.64 -2.68 12.48
N GLY A 43 15.74 -1.95 13.15
CA GLY A 43 15.86 -1.58 14.54
C GLY A 43 16.86 -0.45 14.81
N GLN A 44 17.01 -0.11 16.09
CA GLN A 44 17.75 1.07 16.55
C GLN A 44 19.27 0.96 16.36
N SER A 45 19.81 -0.24 16.19
CA SER A 45 21.23 -0.48 15.96
C SER A 45 21.63 -0.49 14.48
N ALA A 46 20.70 -0.15 13.57
CA ALA A 46 20.95 -0.14 12.13
C ALA A 46 21.99 0.92 11.74
N THR A 47 22.96 0.53 10.91
CA THR A 47 23.92 1.50 10.37
C THR A 47 23.25 2.43 9.35
N PRO A 48 23.72 3.68 9.19
CA PRO A 48 23.18 4.61 8.20
C PRO A 48 23.20 4.04 6.78
N GLU A 49 24.23 3.26 6.43
CA GLU A 49 24.39 2.62 5.13
C GLU A 49 23.33 1.53 4.91
N ALA A 50 23.07 0.71 5.93
CA ALA A 50 22.05 -0.33 5.86
C ALA A 50 20.64 0.27 5.71
N LEU A 51 20.36 1.37 6.42
CA LEU A 51 19.10 2.11 6.26
C LEU A 51 18.94 2.69 4.86
N ALA A 52 19.99 3.33 4.31
CA ALA A 52 19.95 3.89 2.97
C ALA A 52 19.75 2.83 1.88
N ASN A 53 20.38 1.67 2.05
CA ASN A 53 20.19 0.52 1.14
C ASN A 53 18.76 0.00 1.23
N LEU A 54 18.24 -0.26 2.43
CA LEU A 54 16.89 -0.77 2.59
C LEU A 54 15.83 0.21 2.07
N ARG A 55 16.00 1.53 2.27
CA ARG A 55 15.08 2.52 1.69
C ARG A 55 15.05 2.48 0.17
N ARG A 56 16.19 2.22 -0.46
CA ARG A 56 16.28 2.08 -1.92
C ARG A 56 15.60 0.80 -2.39
N ASP A 57 15.86 -0.31 -1.71
CA ASP A 57 15.32 -1.62 -2.07
C ASP A 57 13.79 -1.68 -1.89
N LEU A 58 13.26 -0.99 -0.88
CA LEU A 58 11.83 -0.85 -0.63
C LEU A 58 11.15 0.27 -1.44
N GLY A 59 11.90 1.00 -2.28
CA GLY A 59 11.39 2.14 -3.05
C GLY A 59 10.87 3.29 -2.17
N LEU A 60 11.33 3.41 -0.92
CA LEU A 60 10.90 4.45 0.02
C LEU A 60 11.35 5.86 -0.40
N ASN A 61 12.34 5.94 -1.29
CA ASN A 61 12.83 7.20 -1.87
C ASN A 61 11.95 7.71 -3.03
N ASP A 62 11.07 6.87 -3.56
CA ASP A 62 10.19 7.26 -4.67
C ASP A 62 9.03 8.14 -4.18
N PRO A 63 8.50 9.03 -5.05
CA PRO A 63 7.34 9.84 -4.71
C PRO A 63 6.17 8.99 -4.18
N ALA A 64 5.54 9.46 -3.10
CA ALA A 64 4.43 8.72 -2.47
C ALA A 64 3.30 8.37 -3.46
N ILE A 65 3.02 9.27 -4.41
CA ILE A 65 1.98 9.08 -5.43
C ILE A 65 2.34 7.92 -6.38
N SER A 66 3.58 7.82 -6.85
CA SER A 66 3.98 6.73 -7.74
C SER A 66 3.91 5.38 -7.03
N ARG A 67 4.36 5.33 -5.77
CA ARG A 67 4.26 4.13 -4.92
C ARG A 67 2.81 3.68 -4.72
N TYR A 68 1.90 4.62 -4.47
CA TYR A 68 0.47 4.33 -4.31
C TYR A 68 -0.12 3.71 -5.58
N PHE A 69 0.11 4.31 -6.75
CA PHE A 69 -0.43 3.78 -8.01
C PHE A 69 0.22 2.47 -8.43
N ALA A 70 1.52 2.26 -8.15
CA ALA A 70 2.18 0.98 -8.38
C ALA A 70 1.54 -0.14 -7.53
N TRP A 71 1.34 0.12 -6.24
CA TRP A 71 0.65 -0.82 -5.34
C TRP A 71 -0.80 -1.06 -5.75
N LEU A 72 -1.56 -0.01 -6.05
CA LEU A 72 -2.96 -0.12 -6.47
C LEU A 72 -3.09 -0.92 -7.77
N GLY A 73 -2.19 -0.69 -8.74
CA GLY A 73 -2.12 -1.47 -9.98
C GLY A 73 -1.89 -2.95 -9.71
N GLY A 74 -0.96 -3.28 -8.80
CA GLY A 74 -0.75 -4.64 -8.31
C GLY A 74 -2.05 -5.24 -7.78
N VAL A 75 -2.72 -4.57 -6.84
CA VAL A 75 -3.95 -5.06 -6.21
C VAL A 75 -5.06 -5.34 -7.23
N LEU A 76 -5.21 -4.46 -8.23
CA LEU A 76 -6.18 -4.64 -9.30
C LEU A 76 -5.87 -5.83 -10.22
N THR A 77 -4.59 -6.21 -10.35
CA THR A 77 -4.15 -7.43 -11.04
C THR A 77 -4.13 -8.67 -10.12
N GLY A 78 -4.59 -8.50 -8.87
CA GLY A 78 -4.64 -9.53 -7.87
C GLY A 78 -3.31 -9.73 -7.12
N ASP A 79 -2.31 -8.86 -7.29
CA ASP A 79 -1.07 -8.83 -6.51
C ASP A 79 -1.19 -7.92 -5.28
N LEU A 80 -1.18 -8.51 -4.08
CA LEU A 80 -1.31 -7.75 -2.84
C LEU A 80 0.04 -7.17 -2.37
N GLY A 81 1.15 -7.59 -3.00
CA GLY A 81 2.51 -7.23 -2.61
C GLY A 81 3.06 -8.07 -1.45
N THR A 82 4.21 -7.66 -0.95
CA THR A 82 4.94 -8.34 0.12
C THR A 82 4.91 -7.55 1.43
N ALA A 83 4.89 -8.25 2.56
CA ALA A 83 5.03 -7.67 3.87
C ALA A 83 6.42 -7.00 4.01
N LEU A 84 6.45 -5.71 4.37
CA LEU A 84 7.69 -4.96 4.50
C LEU A 84 8.60 -5.46 5.63
N THR A 85 8.03 -6.13 6.65
CA THR A 85 8.76 -6.64 7.81
C THR A 85 9.47 -7.97 7.56
N SER A 86 8.85 -8.87 6.80
CA SER A 86 9.35 -10.24 6.58
C SER A 86 9.70 -10.55 5.13
N GLY A 87 9.30 -9.71 4.18
CA GLY A 87 9.40 -9.96 2.74
C GLY A 87 8.44 -11.03 2.22
N ALA A 88 7.55 -11.57 3.06
CA ALA A 88 6.61 -12.62 2.67
C ALA A 88 5.47 -12.09 1.80
N ASP A 89 4.98 -12.90 0.86
CA ASP A 89 3.79 -12.57 0.05
C ASP A 89 2.55 -12.47 0.94
N ILE A 90 1.83 -11.34 0.85
CA ILE A 90 0.64 -11.08 1.66
C ILE A 90 -0.51 -12.04 1.31
N LYS A 91 -0.55 -12.57 0.08
CA LYS A 91 -1.58 -13.55 -0.30
C LYS A 91 -1.47 -14.87 0.45
N GLN A 92 -0.28 -15.17 0.97
CA GLN A 92 0.05 -16.43 1.62
C GLN A 92 0.12 -16.29 3.15
N ALA A 93 -0.07 -15.08 3.67
CA ALA A 93 0.00 -14.74 5.08
C ALA A 93 -1.31 -15.04 5.83
#